data_AF-A0A936WD24-F1
#
_entry.id   AF-A0A936WD24-F1
#
_cell.length_a   1.000
_cell.length_b   1.000
_cell.length_c   1.000
_cell.angle_alpha   90.00
_cell.angle_beta   90.00
_cell.angle_gamma   90.00
#
_symmetry.space_group_name_H-M   'P 1'
#
loop_
_entity.id
_entity.type
_entity.pdbx_description
1 polymer ?
#
loop_
_entity_poly.entity_id
_entity_poly.type
_entity_poly.pdbx_seq_one_letter_code
_entity_poly.pdbx_strand_id
1 'polypeptide(L)'
;MKELGWANIDRLMYDKSAKPVDIVTRVDNKDVGEVYISMVVKSRSMYLPGYEMKNGTYSFSHGDFEKMQLPIGAKATILATAYADGKPYVSIQDIVIAEKLNVDLHLEPTTKEGLRSTLEARL
;
A
#
# COMPACT_ATOMS: atom_id res chain seq x y z
N MET A 1 -22.73 4.99 -3.48
CA MET A 1 -21.28 4.73 -3.58
C MET A 1 -20.59 5.77 -2.71
N LYS A 2 -19.79 5.39 -1.71
CA LYS A 2 -18.95 6.36 -1.00
C LYS A 2 -17.61 6.38 -1.73
N GLU A 3 -17.34 7.47 -2.43
CA GLU A 3 -16.12 7.67 -3.21
C GLU A 3 -14.90 7.65 -2.28
N LEU A 4 -13.84 6.96 -2.68
CA LEU A 4 -12.55 7.04 -1.99
C LEU A 4 -12.00 8.46 -2.18
N GLY A 5 -11.77 9.17 -1.08
CA GLY A 5 -11.14 10.49 -1.12
C GLY A 5 -9.62 10.35 -1.06
N TRP A 6 -8.91 11.35 -1.58
CA TRP A 6 -7.51 11.59 -1.22
C TRP A 6 -7.40 11.63 0.32
N ALA A 7 -6.31 11.10 0.88
CA ALA A 7 -6.10 11.04 2.31
C ALA A 7 -6.43 12.40 2.95
N ASN A 8 -7.58 12.47 3.60
CA ASN A 8 -8.02 13.69 4.26
C ASN A 8 -7.19 13.79 5.55
N ILE A 9 -6.04 14.45 5.47
CA ILE A 9 -5.07 14.58 6.56
C ILE A 9 -5.76 15.13 7.83
N ASP A 10 -6.75 16.00 7.67
CA ASP A 10 -7.55 16.54 8.79
C ASP A 10 -8.27 15.41 9.55
N ARG A 11 -8.72 14.36 8.86
CA ARG A 11 -9.39 13.22 9.50
C ARG A 11 -8.44 12.37 10.34
N LEU A 12 -7.15 12.32 9.99
CA LEU A 12 -6.12 11.65 10.80
C LEU A 12 -5.67 12.51 11.98
N MET A 13 -5.60 13.84 11.80
CA MET A 13 -5.19 14.78 12.86
C MET A 13 -6.05 14.68 14.12
N TYR A 14 -7.35 14.42 13.97
CA TYR A 14 -8.29 14.29 15.10
C TYR A 14 -8.62 12.82 15.48
N ASP A 15 -8.04 11.84 14.79
CA ASP A 15 -8.30 10.43 15.09
C ASP A 15 -7.45 9.98 16.28
N LYS A 16 -8.10 9.72 17.42
CA LYS A 16 -7.42 9.23 18.64
C LYS A 16 -6.73 7.88 18.47
N SER A 17 -7.10 7.10 17.44
CA SER A 17 -6.42 5.85 17.11
C SER A 17 -5.20 6.05 16.22
N ALA A 18 -5.02 7.24 15.62
CA ALA A 18 -3.86 7.54 14.81
C ALA A 18 -2.61 7.70 15.69
N LYS A 19 -1.58 6.92 15.37
CA LYS A 19 -0.26 7.02 16.00
C LYS A 19 0.83 7.04 14.93
N PRO A 20 2.04 7.54 15.26
CA PRO A 20 3.20 7.33 14.41
C PRO A 20 3.39 5.84 14.12
N VAL A 21 3.57 5.50 12.85
CA VAL A 21 3.84 4.13 12.39
C VAL A 21 5.11 4.09 11.56
N ASP A 22 5.78 2.94 11.61
CA ASP A 22 6.92 2.58 10.80
C ASP A 22 6.55 1.32 9.99
N ILE A 23 6.08 1.54 8.76
CA ILE A 23 5.69 0.47 7.85
C ILE A 23 6.72 0.43 6.72
N VAL A 24 7.51 -0.63 6.70
CA VAL A 24 8.53 -0.87 5.67
C VAL A 24 8.06 -2.02 4.80
N THR A 25 7.98 -1.75 3.50
CA THR A 25 7.61 -2.75 2.48
C THR A 25 8.83 -3.16 1.68
N ARG A 26 9.04 -4.46 1.50
CA ARG A 26 10.07 -5.03 0.62
C ARG A 26 9.38 -5.72 -0.55
N VAL A 27 10.00 -5.63 -1.72
CA VAL A 27 9.51 -6.31 -2.92
C VAL A 27 10.59 -7.24 -3.41
N ASP A 28 10.32 -8.54 -3.41
CA ASP A 28 11.34 -9.58 -3.59
C ASP A 28 11.70 -9.89 -5.05
N ASN A 29 11.29 -9.04 -6.00
CA ASN A 29 11.49 -9.26 -7.42
C ASN A 29 12.29 -8.08 -8.01
N LYS A 30 13.62 -8.24 -8.19
CA LYS A 30 14.51 -7.17 -8.70
C LYS A 30 14.35 -6.88 -10.20
N ASP A 31 13.75 -7.80 -10.95
CA ASP A 31 13.74 -7.77 -12.42
C ASP A 31 12.43 -7.22 -13.02
N VAL A 32 11.43 -6.89 -12.19
CA VAL A 32 10.09 -6.49 -12.66
C VAL A 32 9.94 -5.00 -13.00
N GLY A 33 11.06 -4.26 -13.04
CA GLY A 33 11.09 -2.84 -13.39
C GLY A 33 10.56 -1.94 -12.28
N GLU A 34 9.95 -0.81 -12.66
CA GLU A 34 9.38 0.17 -11.73
C GLU A 34 8.15 -0.40 -11.03
N VAL A 35 8.12 -0.33 -9.70
CA VAL A 35 7.02 -0.82 -8.86
C VAL A 35 6.20 0.36 -8.35
N TYR A 36 4.90 0.31 -8.61
CA TYR A 36 3.91 1.19 -8.02
C TYR A 36 3.27 0.50 -6.84
N ILE A 37 3.31 1.13 -5.66
CA ILE A 37 2.73 0.58 -4.43
C ILE A 37 1.74 1.57 -3.82
N SER A 38 0.66 1.04 -3.25
CA SER A 38 -0.37 1.83 -2.58
C SER A 38 -0.97 1.07 -1.40
N MET A 39 -1.51 1.81 -0.45
CA MET A 39 -2.24 1.28 0.69
C MET A 39 -3.67 1.82 0.69
N VAL A 40 -4.63 0.92 0.88
CA VAL A 40 -6.05 1.23 0.97
C VAL A 40 -6.58 0.87 2.34
N VAL A 41 -7.17 1.84 3.04
CA VAL A 41 -7.85 1.63 4.32
C VAL A 41 -9.35 1.85 4.11
N LYS A 42 -10.05 0.78 3.68
CA LYS A 42 -11.47 0.83 3.26
C LYS A 42 -12.38 1.40 4.34
N SER A 43 -12.16 1.04 5.61
CA SER A 43 -12.95 1.53 6.76
C SER A 43 -12.86 3.04 6.98
N ARG A 44 -11.82 3.69 6.43
CA ARG A 44 -11.57 5.12 6.54
C ARG A 44 -11.73 5.86 5.20
N SER A 45 -12.09 5.15 4.13
CA SER A 45 -12.13 5.68 2.76
C SER A 45 -10.83 6.39 2.36
N MET A 46 -9.70 5.79 2.74
CA MET A 46 -8.38 6.38 2.59
C MET A 46 -7.53 5.59 1.59
N TYR A 47 -6.85 6.31 0.71
CA TYR A 47 -5.87 5.81 -0.24
C TYR A 47 -4.55 6.54 0.00
N LEU A 48 -3.45 5.80 0.11
CA LEU A 48 -2.11 6.32 0.33
C LEU A 48 -1.18 5.77 -0.77
N PRO A 49 -0.65 6.62 -1.66
CA PRO A 49 0.43 6.20 -2.56
C PRO A 49 1.69 5.93 -1.73
N GLY A 50 2.49 4.95 -2.15
CA GLY A 50 3.80 4.71 -1.60
C GLY A 50 4.92 5.07 -2.56
N TYR A 51 6.13 5.16 -2.00
CA TYR A 51 7.33 5.64 -2.67
C TYR A 51 8.50 4.71 -2.34
N GLU A 52 9.37 4.51 -3.33
CA GLU A 52 10.65 3.84 -3.12
C GLU A 52 11.58 4.74 -2.30
N MET A 53 12.17 4.18 -1.25
CA MET A 53 13.17 4.81 -0.39
C MET A 53 14.58 4.57 -0.94
N LYS A 54 15.55 5.36 -0.47
CA LYS A 54 16.96 5.24 -0.92
C LYS A 54 17.60 3.87 -0.70
N ASN A 55 17.08 3.09 0.24
CA ASN A 55 17.55 1.75 0.56
C ASN A 55 16.88 0.63 -0.27
N GLY A 56 16.04 0.98 -1.26
CA GLY A 56 15.31 0.04 -2.12
C GLY A 56 14.08 -0.61 -1.47
N THR A 57 13.69 -0.15 -0.27
CA THR A 57 12.40 -0.50 0.34
C THR A 57 11.34 0.54 -0.01
N TYR A 58 10.08 0.28 0.30
CA TYR A 58 8.97 1.18 0.03
C TYR A 58 8.32 1.65 1.33
N SER A 59 7.84 2.89 1.34
CA SER A 59 7.05 3.47 2.44
C SER A 59 5.86 4.26 1.90
N PHE A 60 4.93 4.64 2.79
CA PHE A 60 3.73 5.41 2.43
C PHE A 60 3.73 6.84 3.01
N SER A 61 4.90 7.32 3.44
CA SER A 61 5.15 8.72 3.79
C SER A 61 5.78 9.45 2.61
N HIS A 62 5.64 10.79 2.56
CA HIS A 62 6.34 11.61 1.60
C HIS A 62 7.84 11.67 1.93
N GLY A 63 8.57 10.63 1.54
CA GLY A 63 10.02 10.50 1.76
C GLY A 63 10.41 9.99 3.15
N ASP A 64 11.72 9.86 3.36
CA ASP A 64 12.33 9.24 4.56
C ASP A 64 12.24 10.10 5.84
N PHE A 65 11.77 11.35 5.74
CA PHE A 65 11.87 12.34 6.83
C PHE A 65 10.56 12.55 7.61
N GLU A 66 9.40 12.18 7.05
CA GLU A 66 8.11 12.34 7.72
C GLU A 66 7.62 11.03 8.32
N LYS A 67 7.28 11.05 9.62
CA LYS A 67 6.60 9.92 10.25
C LYS A 67 5.12 9.96 9.90
N MET A 68 4.66 8.92 9.22
CA MET A 68 3.24 8.73 8.92
C MET A 68 2.45 8.47 10.21
N GLN A 69 1.25 9.05 10.31
CA GLN A 69 0.31 8.74 11.38
C GLN A 69 -0.88 7.96 10.84
N LEU A 70 -1.07 6.73 11.31
CA LEU A 70 -2.16 5.85 10.86
C LEU A 70 -2.96 5.26 12.02
N PRO A 71 -4.25 4.94 11.81
CA PRO A 71 -5.11 4.35 12.83
C PRO A 71 -4.64 2.92 13.17
N ILE A 72 -4.07 2.74 14.35
CA ILE A 72 -3.60 1.43 14.83
C ILE A 72 -4.78 0.46 14.94
N GLY A 73 -4.58 -0.78 14.52
CA GLY A 73 -5.58 -1.85 14.52
C GLY A 73 -6.53 -1.82 13.33
N ALA A 74 -6.48 -0.78 12.48
CA ALA A 74 -7.27 -0.77 11.25
C ALA A 74 -6.74 -1.78 10.24
N LYS A 75 -7.66 -2.51 9.58
CA LYS A 75 -7.32 -3.34 8.41
C LYS A 75 -7.00 -2.44 7.22
N ALA A 76 -5.91 -2.76 6.53
CA ALA A 76 -5.51 -2.12 5.30
C ALA A 76 -5.13 -3.17 4.25
N THR A 77 -5.19 -2.81 2.99
CA THR A 77 -4.71 -3.62 1.88
C THR A 77 -3.56 -2.89 1.21
N ILE A 78 -2.40 -3.54 1.11
CA ILE A 78 -1.28 -3.08 0.31
C ILE A 78 -1.39 -3.71 -1.07
N LEU A 79 -1.34 -2.87 -2.11
CA LEU A 79 -1.33 -3.26 -3.51
C LEU A 79 -0.01 -2.79 -4.11
N ALA A 80 0.81 -3.73 -4.57
CA ALA A 80 1.97 -3.45 -5.41
C ALA A 80 1.72 -3.98 -6.82
N THR A 81 2.12 -3.19 -7.82
CA THR A 81 2.00 -3.52 -9.23
C THR A 81 3.27 -3.13 -9.97
N ALA A 82 3.65 -3.91 -10.97
CA ALA A 82 4.73 -3.58 -11.87
C ALA A 82 4.38 -4.04 -13.29
N TYR A 83 5.16 -3.63 -14.27
CA TYR A 83 5.00 -4.07 -15.66
C TYR A 83 6.35 -4.37 -16.28
N ALA A 84 6.57 -5.64 -16.61
CA ALA A 84 7.80 -6.13 -17.22
C ALA A 84 7.49 -7.17 -18.28
N ASP A 85 8.31 -7.22 -19.34
CA ASP A 85 8.19 -8.19 -20.44
C ASP A 85 6.78 -8.28 -21.07
N GLY A 86 6.08 -7.14 -21.15
CA GLY A 86 4.72 -7.09 -21.69
C GLY A 86 3.64 -7.72 -20.81
N LYS A 87 3.94 -7.99 -19.53
CA LYS A 87 3.01 -8.59 -18.56
C LYS A 87 2.88 -7.73 -17.30
N PRO A 88 1.66 -7.53 -16.78
CA PRO A 88 1.48 -6.95 -15.46
C PRO A 88 1.90 -7.96 -14.39
N TYR A 89 2.49 -7.45 -13.31
CA TYR A 89 2.77 -8.18 -12.09
C TYR A 89 2.00 -7.54 -10.94
N VAL A 90 1.53 -8.34 -9.99
CA VAL A 90 0.72 -7.84 -8.87
C VAL A 90 1.01 -8.61 -7.58
N SER A 91 0.94 -7.88 -6.46
CA SER A 91 0.89 -8.42 -5.11
C SER A 91 -0.18 -7.68 -4.33
N ILE A 92 -1.09 -8.41 -3.68
CA ILE A 92 -2.18 -7.83 -2.88
C ILE A 92 -2.20 -8.49 -1.51
N GLN A 93 -1.83 -7.73 -0.49
CA GLN A 93 -1.70 -8.24 0.87
C GLN A 93 -2.54 -7.43 1.86
N ASP A 94 -3.36 -8.13 2.63
CA ASP A 94 -4.09 -7.52 3.74
C ASP A 94 -3.21 -7.49 4.99
N ILE A 95 -3.21 -6.36 5.68
CA ILE A 95 -2.46 -6.12 6.91
C ILE A 95 -3.36 -5.52 7.99
N VAL A 96 -2.88 -5.58 9.22
CA VAL A 96 -3.42 -4.79 10.33
C VAL A 96 -2.38 -3.73 10.67
N ILE A 97 -2.77 -2.47 10.62
CA ILE A 97 -1.87 -1.34 10.91
C ILE A 97 -1.38 -1.46 12.36
N ALA A 98 -0.07 -1.45 12.53
CA ALA A 98 0.63 -1.51 13.81
C ALA A 98 1.71 -0.42 13.86
N GLU A 99 2.24 -0.12 15.05
CA GLU A 99 3.28 0.90 15.23
C GLU A 99 4.56 0.57 14.46
N LYS A 100 4.86 -0.72 14.29
CA LYS A 100 5.98 -1.23 13.47
C LYS A 100 5.51 -2.42 12.67
N LEU A 101 5.77 -2.41 11.37
CA LEU A 101 5.41 -3.51 10.48
C LEU A 101 6.43 -3.62 9.35
N ASN A 102 6.94 -4.83 9.14
CA ASN A 102 7.65 -5.18 7.91
C ASN A 102 6.72 -6.03 7.07
N VAL A 103 6.60 -5.73 5.79
CA VAL A 103 5.74 -6.45 4.85
C VAL A 103 6.58 -6.84 3.64
N ASP A 104 6.73 -8.13 3.42
CA ASP A 104 7.42 -8.67 2.25
C ASP A 104 6.38 -8.99 1.17
N LEU A 105 6.53 -8.38 0.00
CA LEU A 105 5.62 -8.49 -1.13
C LEU A 105 6.31 -9.30 -2.23
N HIS A 106 5.62 -10.34 -2.69
CA HIS A 106 6.03 -11.10 -3.86
C HIS A 106 5.10 -10.77 -5.02
N LEU A 107 5.69 -10.22 -6.09
CA LEU A 107 4.96 -9.81 -7.30
C LEU A 107 4.83 -11.02 -8.24
N GLU A 108 3.59 -11.40 -8.53
CA GLU A 108 3.28 -12.53 -9.41
C GLU A 108 2.78 -12.03 -10.78
N PRO A 109 3.22 -12.65 -11.89
CA PRO A 109 2.74 -12.27 -13.22
C PRO A 109 1.24 -12.57 -13.34
N THR A 110 0.52 -11.68 -14.04
CA THR A 110 -0.92 -11.81 -14.27
C THR A 110 -1.30 -11.32 -15.67
N THR A 111 -2.60 -11.33 -15.97
CA THR A 111 -3.17 -10.66 -17.16
C THR A 111 -4.06 -9.50 -16.70
N LYS A 112 -4.47 -8.64 -17.64
CA LYS A 112 -5.41 -7.57 -17.33
C LYS A 112 -6.74 -8.11 -16.79
N GLU A 113 -7.24 -9.18 -17.39
CA GLU A 113 -8.46 -9.87 -16.98
C GLU A 113 -8.27 -10.55 -15.61
N GLY A 114 -7.14 -11.22 -15.39
CA GLY A 114 -6.83 -11.87 -14.11
C GLY A 114 -6.69 -10.88 -12.96
N LEU A 115 -6.04 -9.73 -13.20
CA LEU A 115 -5.97 -8.63 -12.25
C LEU A 115 -7.37 -8.11 -11.92
N ARG A 116 -8.20 -7.86 -12.94
CA ARG A 116 -9.58 -7.39 -12.75
C ARG A 116 -10.39 -8.37 -11.89
N SER A 117 -10.37 -9.65 -12.22
CA SER A 117 -11.08 -10.68 -11.44
C SER A 117 -10.59 -10.76 -9.98
N THR A 118 -9.28 -10.60 -9.76
CA THR A 118 -8.69 -10.59 -8.41
C THR A 118 -9.18 -9.40 -7.59
N LEU A 119 -9.28 -8.22 -8.21
CA LEU A 119 -9.79 -7.02 -7.56
C LEU A 119 -11.29 -7.12 -7.29
N GLU A 120 -12.07 -7.60 -8.25
CA GLU A 120 -13.52 -7.78 -8.12
C GLU A 120 -13.90 -8.77 -7.01
N ALA A 121 -13.15 -9.85 -6.82
CA ALA A 121 -13.36 -10.82 -5.75
C ALA A 121 -13.13 -10.24 -4.33
N ARG A 122 -12.51 -9.06 -4.22
CA ARG A 122 -12.17 -8.39 -2.95
C ARG A 122 -13.09 -7.20 -2.64
N LEU A 123 -14.01 -6.83 -3.54
CA LEU A 123 -14.94 -5.72 -3.36
C LEU A 123 -16.10 -6.09 -2.42
#